data_AF-A0A640YA17-F1
#
_entry.id   AF-A0A640YA17-F1
#
_cell.length_a   1.000
_cell.length_b   1.000
_cell.length_c   1.000
_cell.angle_alpha   90.00
_cell.angle_beta   90.00
_cell.angle_gamma   90.00
#
_symmetry.space_group_name_H-M   'P 1'
#
loop_
_entity.id
_entity.type
_entity.pdbx_description
1 polymer ?
#
loop_
_entity_poly.entity_id
_entity_poly.type
_entity_poly.pdbx_seq_one_letter_code
_entity_poly.pdbx_strand_id
1 'polypeptide(L)'
;MPGPILYSDFNCPYCYATHERLERLGLHDRVRWRGVQHSPELPRPMRAAAGPFAAELAREVESIRLRAPEVPIELPTGKPNTGPAIELAAAAGGEAAGGLVLGLYRRFWRDGEDLSDPDVLAAALAA
;
A
#
# COMPACT_ATOMS: atom_id res chain seq x y z
N MET A 1 -21.63 17.34 1.91
CA MET A 1 -20.87 17.14 0.65
C MET A 1 -20.08 15.86 0.79
N PRO A 2 -20.03 14.97 -0.20
CA PRO A 2 -19.24 13.76 -0.07
C PRO A 2 -17.75 14.12 -0.02
N GLY A 3 -16.98 13.40 0.81
CA GLY A 3 -15.55 13.67 1.04
C GLY A 3 -14.69 13.57 -0.24
N PRO A 4 -13.45 14.09 -0.21
CA PRO A 4 -12.54 14.01 -1.35
C PRO A 4 -12.26 12.55 -1.73
N ILE A 5 -11.94 12.33 -3.01
CA ILE A 5 -11.54 11.02 -3.52
C ILE A 5 -10.01 10.92 -3.44
N LEU A 6 -9.51 9.87 -2.81
CA LEU A 6 -8.09 9.55 -2.74
C LEU A 6 -7.77 8.38 -3.67
N TYR A 7 -7.02 8.66 -4.73
CA TYR A 7 -6.45 7.63 -5.58
C TYR A 7 -5.10 7.18 -5.03
N SER A 8 -4.88 5.88 -4.90
CA SER A 8 -3.61 5.36 -4.40
C SER A 8 -3.33 3.93 -4.84
N ASP A 9 -2.04 3.58 -4.91
CA ASP A 9 -1.53 2.26 -5.25
C ASP A 9 -0.74 1.69 -4.08
N PHE A 10 -0.85 0.38 -3.81
CA PHE A 10 -0.19 -0.27 -2.67
C PHE A 10 1.33 -0.31 -2.80
N ASN A 11 1.86 -0.36 -4.01
CA ASN A 11 3.31 -0.39 -4.27
C ASN A 11 3.93 1.02 -4.37
N CYS A 12 3.18 2.07 -4.00
CA CYS A 12 3.66 3.45 -3.92
C CYS A 12 3.90 3.85 -2.45
N PRO A 13 5.16 4.16 -2.06
CA PRO A 13 5.47 4.48 -0.66
C PRO A 13 4.95 5.85 -0.24
N TYR A 14 4.74 6.77 -1.18
CA TYR A 14 4.11 8.08 -0.92
C TYR A 14 2.63 7.95 -0.60
N CYS A 15 1.95 7.00 -1.24
CA CYS A 15 0.57 6.66 -0.90
C CYS A 15 0.49 6.07 0.50
N TYR A 16 1.39 5.15 0.85
CA TYR A 16 1.47 4.61 2.22
C TYR A 16 1.63 5.72 3.27
N ALA A 17 2.61 6.62 3.08
CA ALA A 17 2.82 7.74 3.99
C ALA A 17 1.59 8.65 4.12
N THR A 18 0.79 8.79 3.06
CA THR A 18 -0.47 9.53 3.08
C THR A 18 -1.51 8.83 3.95
N HIS A 19 -1.65 7.51 3.81
CA HIS A 19 -2.59 6.72 4.61
C HIS A 19 -2.24 6.69 6.11
N GLU A 20 -0.95 6.55 6.46
CA GLU A 20 -0.50 6.70 7.86
C GLU A 20 -0.80 8.09 8.44
N ARG A 21 -0.67 9.14 7.63
CA ARG A 21 -1.03 10.50 8.06
C ARG A 21 -2.53 10.70 8.23
N LEU A 22 -3.34 10.12 7.35
CA LEU A 22 -4.80 10.14 7.48
C LEU A 22 -5.24 9.43 8.75
N GLU A 23 -4.63 8.28 9.06
CA GLU A 23 -4.88 7.54 10.29
C GLU A 23 -4.55 8.38 11.53
N ARG A 24 -3.33 8.94 11.59
CA ARG A 24 -2.92 9.80 12.71
C ARG A 24 -3.84 11.00 12.93
N LEU A 25 -4.43 11.52 11.86
CA LEU A 25 -5.35 12.66 11.91
C LEU A 25 -6.82 12.26 12.15
N GLY A 26 -7.14 10.96 12.19
CA GLY A 26 -8.53 10.48 12.30
C GLY A 26 -9.38 10.86 11.08
N LEU A 27 -8.78 10.89 9.88
CA LEU A 27 -9.42 11.36 8.65
C LEU A 27 -9.72 10.23 7.65
N HIS A 28 -9.46 8.97 8.00
CA HIS A 28 -9.63 7.86 7.06
C HIS A 28 -11.08 7.72 6.57
N ASP A 29 -12.07 7.91 7.46
CA ASP A 29 -13.49 7.82 7.11
C ASP A 29 -14.01 9.06 6.35
N ARG A 30 -13.16 10.09 6.25
CA ARG A 30 -13.50 11.34 5.55
C ARG A 30 -13.03 11.35 4.10
N VAL A 31 -12.30 10.33 3.67
CA VAL A 31 -11.85 10.16 2.29
C VAL A 31 -12.55 8.97 1.64
N ARG A 32 -12.83 9.09 0.34
CA ARG A 32 -13.28 7.96 -0.47
C ARG A 32 -12.10 7.39 -1.21
N TRP A 33 -11.67 6.20 -0.83
CA TRP A 33 -10.54 5.54 -1.47
C TRP A 33 -10.92 4.97 -2.84
N ARG A 34 -9.99 5.03 -3.80
CA ARG A 34 -10.04 4.33 -5.08
C ARG A 34 -8.65 3.79 -5.42
N GLY A 35 -8.54 2.48 -5.55
CA GLY A 35 -7.29 1.85 -6.00
C GLY A 35 -6.97 2.19 -7.45
N VAL A 36 -5.68 2.38 -7.73
CA VAL A 36 -5.13 2.50 -9.09
C VAL A 36 -3.87 1.66 -9.20
N GLN A 37 -3.56 1.17 -10.40
CA GLN A 37 -2.28 0.52 -10.69
C GLN A 37 -1.41 1.43 -11.55
N HIS A 38 -0.23 1.80 -11.07
CA HIS A 38 0.78 2.47 -11.90
C HIS A 38 1.76 1.50 -12.58
N SER A 39 1.79 0.23 -12.14
CA SER A 39 2.62 -0.83 -12.72
C SER A 39 1.84 -2.14 -12.88
N PRO A 40 0.76 -2.16 -13.71
CA PRO A 40 -0.07 -3.35 -13.90
C PRO A 40 0.67 -4.54 -14.53
N GLU A 41 1.82 -4.29 -15.17
CA GLU A 41 2.69 -5.29 -15.79
C GLU A 41 3.57 -6.09 -14.82
N LEU A 42 3.61 -5.71 -13.54
CA LEU A 42 4.38 -6.46 -12.55
C LEU A 42 3.89 -7.92 -12.46
N PRO A 43 4.81 -8.90 -12.34
CA PRO A 43 4.45 -10.31 -12.25
C PRO A 43 3.77 -10.65 -10.92
N ARG A 44 3.23 -11.87 -10.89
CA ARG A 44 2.82 -12.60 -9.68
C ARG A 44 3.56 -13.94 -9.71
N PRO A 45 4.40 -14.28 -8.71
CA PRO A 45 4.64 -13.56 -7.46
C PRO A 45 5.42 -12.24 -7.66
N MET A 46 5.56 -11.47 -6.58
CA MET A 46 6.25 -10.18 -6.53
C MET A 46 7.59 -10.19 -7.28
N ARG A 47 7.83 -9.12 -8.04
CA ARG A 47 9.13 -8.91 -8.70
C ARG A 47 10.18 -8.59 -7.66
N ALA A 48 11.15 -9.49 -7.48
CA ALA A 48 12.31 -9.27 -6.64
C ALA A 48 13.09 -8.01 -7.07
N ALA A 49 13.56 -7.26 -6.09
CA ALA A 49 14.43 -6.11 -6.27
C ALA A 49 15.82 -6.58 -6.72
N ALA A 50 16.24 -6.17 -7.91
CA ALA A 50 17.56 -6.49 -8.45
C ALA A 50 18.11 -5.34 -9.30
N GLY A 51 19.44 -5.16 -9.28
CA GLY A 51 20.13 -4.18 -10.11
C GLY A 51 19.57 -2.76 -9.97
N PRO A 52 19.31 -2.04 -11.08
CA PRO A 52 18.77 -0.68 -11.05
C PRO A 52 17.43 -0.56 -10.31
N PHE A 53 16.60 -1.59 -10.37
CA PHE A 53 15.29 -1.59 -9.71
C PHE A 53 15.41 -1.61 -8.17
N ALA A 54 16.39 -2.33 -7.63
CA ALA A 54 16.68 -2.30 -6.19
C ALA A 54 17.14 -0.90 -5.72
N ALA A 55 18.00 -0.26 -6.50
CA ALA A 55 18.47 1.09 -6.19
C ALA A 55 17.34 2.13 -6.24
N GLU A 56 16.40 1.99 -7.18
CA GLU A 56 15.22 2.84 -7.26
C GLU A 56 14.31 2.66 -6.04
N LEU A 57 13.96 1.42 -5.70
CA LEU A 57 13.13 1.12 -4.52
C LEU A 57 13.77 1.64 -3.22
N ALA A 58 15.09 1.47 -3.06
CA ALA A 58 15.82 2.01 -1.92
C ALA A 58 15.75 3.54 -1.83
N ARG A 59 15.86 4.25 -2.97
CA ARG A 59 15.71 5.72 -3.02
C ARG A 59 14.30 6.16 -2.65
N GLU A 60 13.27 5.43 -3.08
CA GLU A 60 11.88 5.76 -2.73
C GLU A 60 11.64 5.61 -1.22
N VAL A 61 12.16 4.54 -0.61
CA VAL A 61 12.05 4.34 0.85
C VAL A 61 12.81 5.40 1.62
N GLU A 62 14.03 5.73 1.19
CA GLU A 62 14.83 6.80 1.82
C GLU A 62 14.14 8.17 1.72
N SER A 63 13.49 8.45 0.59
CA SER A 63 12.67 9.66 0.40
C SER A 63 11.56 9.76 1.45
N ILE A 64 10.90 8.64 1.80
CA ILE A 64 9.90 8.62 2.88
C ILE A 64 10.55 8.84 4.23
N ARG A 65 11.65 8.15 4.55
CA ARG A 65 12.35 8.31 5.84
C ARG A 65 12.75 9.76 6.10
N LEU A 66 13.17 10.48 5.06
CA LEU A 66 13.52 11.91 5.15
C LEU A 66 12.30 12.83 5.26
N ARG A 67 11.22 12.57 4.50
CA ARG A 67 10.07 13.50 4.35
C ARG A 67 8.90 13.19 5.27
N ALA A 68 8.88 12.01 5.85
CA ALA A 68 7.86 11.50 6.75
C ALA A 68 8.50 10.56 7.79
N PRO A 69 9.43 11.07 8.63
CA PRO A 69 10.16 10.25 9.61
C PRO A 69 9.24 9.61 10.66
N GLU A 70 7.99 10.07 10.77
CA GLU A 70 6.97 9.44 11.60
C GLU A 70 6.43 8.10 11.06
N VAL A 71 6.65 7.80 9.77
CA VAL A 71 6.03 6.67 9.08
C VAL A 71 6.95 5.44 9.23
N PRO A 72 6.47 4.34 9.85
CA PRO A 72 7.25 3.11 9.94
C PRO A 72 7.35 2.47 8.56
N ILE A 73 8.53 2.46 7.96
CA ILE A 73 8.77 1.91 6.61
C ILE A 73 10.08 1.13 6.54
N GLU A 74 9.95 -0.10 6.05
CA GLU A 74 11.05 -1.00 5.73
C GLU A 74 11.30 -1.05 4.23
N LEU A 75 12.52 -1.45 3.86
CA LEU A 75 12.86 -1.69 2.46
C LEU A 75 12.36 -3.08 2.05
N PRO A 76 11.31 -3.21 1.20
CA PRO A 76 10.82 -4.52 0.81
C PRO A 76 11.80 -5.21 -0.15
N THR A 77 11.66 -6.53 -0.28
CA THR A 77 12.49 -7.36 -1.17
C THR A 77 12.11 -7.24 -2.64
N GLY A 78 11.08 -6.47 -2.98
CA GLY A 78 10.54 -6.32 -4.33
C GLY A 78 9.36 -5.34 -4.42
N LYS A 79 8.66 -5.34 -5.57
CA LYS A 79 7.33 -4.71 -5.69
C LYS A 79 6.29 -5.72 -6.17
N PRO A 80 5.14 -5.85 -5.47
CA PRO A 80 4.07 -6.76 -5.86
C PRO A 80 3.25 -6.17 -7.01
N ASN A 81 2.58 -7.04 -7.77
CA ASN A 81 1.41 -6.63 -8.53
C ASN A 81 0.25 -6.36 -7.57
N THR A 82 -0.30 -5.16 -7.59
CA THR A 82 -1.28 -4.69 -6.60
C THR A 82 -2.73 -4.93 -7.00
N GLY A 83 -3.00 -5.49 -8.17
CA GLY A 83 -4.34 -5.75 -8.69
C GLY A 83 -5.19 -6.57 -7.72
N PRO A 84 -4.73 -7.75 -7.27
CA PRO A 84 -5.47 -8.59 -6.31
C PRO A 84 -5.80 -7.86 -5.00
N ALA A 85 -4.86 -7.10 -4.44
CA ALA A 85 -5.08 -6.31 -3.24
C ALA A 85 -6.09 -5.18 -3.45
N ILE A 86 -6.06 -4.53 -4.62
CA ILE A 86 -7.02 -3.47 -4.99
C ILE A 86 -8.43 -4.06 -5.15
N GLU A 87 -8.56 -5.21 -5.82
CA GLU A 87 -9.84 -5.92 -5.96
C GLU A 87 -10.43 -6.29 -4.60
N LEU A 88 -9.59 -6.82 -3.68
CA LEU A 88 -9.98 -7.15 -2.32
C LEU A 88 -10.52 -5.92 -1.57
N ALA A 89 -9.75 -4.82 -1.56
CA ALA A 89 -10.14 -3.59 -0.87
C ALA A 89 -11.39 -2.94 -1.49
N ALA A 90 -11.55 -3.01 -2.81
CA ALA A 90 -12.74 -2.52 -3.51
C ALA A 90 -13.98 -3.35 -3.18
N ALA A 91 -13.83 -4.68 -3.01
CA ALA A 91 -14.93 -5.57 -2.65
C ALA A 91 -15.41 -5.37 -1.19
N ALA A 92 -14.53 -4.97 -0.28
CA ALA A 92 -14.90 -4.70 1.11
C ALA A 92 -15.86 -3.50 1.25
N GLY A 93 -15.62 -2.42 0.49
CA GLY A 93 -16.49 -1.24 0.43
C GLY A 93 -16.71 -0.50 1.77
N GLY A 94 -17.41 0.64 1.70
CA GLY A 94 -17.86 1.38 2.90
C GLY A 94 -16.76 1.85 3.85
N GLU A 95 -17.07 1.90 5.14
CA GLU A 95 -16.13 2.26 6.22
C GLU A 95 -15.05 1.18 6.44
N ALA A 96 -15.39 -0.09 6.22
CA ALA A 96 -14.47 -1.22 6.37
C ALA A 96 -13.27 -1.17 5.40
N ALA A 97 -13.45 -0.51 4.24
CA ALA A 97 -12.38 -0.31 3.28
C ALA A 97 -11.20 0.46 3.87
N GLY A 98 -11.43 1.33 4.86
CA GLY A 98 -10.37 2.19 5.38
C GLY A 98 -9.30 1.43 6.16
N GLY A 99 -9.73 0.71 7.19
CA GLY A 99 -8.85 -0.15 7.99
C GLY A 99 -8.16 -1.21 7.14
N LEU A 100 -8.87 -1.83 6.18
CA LEU A 100 -8.30 -2.82 5.28
C LEU A 100 -7.21 -2.22 4.37
N VAL A 101 -7.45 -1.04 3.78
CA VAL A 101 -6.47 -0.37 2.91
C VAL A 101 -5.19 -0.07 3.70
N LEU A 102 -5.31 0.55 4.88
CA LEU A 102 -4.12 0.82 5.70
C LEU A 102 -3.43 -0.48 6.17
N GLY A 103 -4.20 -1.52 6.51
CA GLY A 103 -3.68 -2.83 6.87
C GLY A 103 -2.84 -3.46 5.76
N LEU A 104 -3.33 -3.45 4.52
CA LEU A 104 -2.60 -3.94 3.34
C LEU A 104 -1.32 -3.13 3.09
N TYR A 105 -1.38 -1.80 3.24
CA TYR A 105 -0.18 -0.96 3.15
C TYR A 105 0.89 -1.35 4.17
N ARG A 106 0.50 -1.54 5.44
CA ARG A 106 1.42 -1.94 6.52
C ARG A 106 2.03 -3.31 6.26
N ARG A 107 1.23 -4.30 5.83
CA ARG A 107 1.73 -5.63 5.45
C ARG A 107 2.87 -5.55 4.43
N PHE A 108 2.74 -4.71 3.40
CA PHE A 108 3.83 -4.54 2.43
C PHE A 108 4.98 -3.67 2.93
N TRP A 109 4.72 -2.43 3.33
CA TRP A 109 5.76 -1.43 3.59
C TRP A 109 6.39 -1.50 4.97
N ARG A 110 5.72 -2.12 5.95
CA ARG A 110 6.26 -2.34 7.30
C ARG A 110 6.72 -3.78 7.46
N ASP A 111 5.94 -4.75 6.99
CA ASP A 111 6.19 -6.17 7.26
C ASP A 111 6.87 -6.90 6.08
N GLY A 112 6.95 -6.28 4.90
CA GLY A 112 7.64 -6.83 3.73
C GLY A 112 6.88 -7.94 3.00
N GLU A 113 5.57 -8.11 3.26
CA GLU A 113 4.75 -9.17 2.69
C GLU A 113 4.37 -8.92 1.22
N ASP A 114 4.23 -10.00 0.45
CA ASP A 114 3.84 -9.95 -0.96
C ASP A 114 2.31 -9.83 -1.11
N LEU A 115 1.81 -8.64 -1.47
CA LEU A 115 0.38 -8.41 -1.69
C LEU A 115 -0.19 -9.07 -2.96
N SER A 116 0.65 -9.73 -3.76
CA SER A 116 0.20 -10.58 -4.86
C SER A 116 -0.02 -12.04 -4.45
N ASP A 117 0.36 -12.41 -3.22
CA ASP A 117 0.14 -13.74 -2.63
C ASP A 117 -1.29 -13.85 -2.06
N PRO A 118 -2.12 -14.81 -2.53
CA PRO A 118 -3.46 -15.00 -2.01
C PRO A 118 -3.53 -15.31 -0.51
N ASP A 119 -2.51 -15.95 0.07
CA ASP A 119 -2.50 -16.32 1.50
C ASP A 119 -2.30 -15.08 2.37
N VAL A 120 -1.46 -14.14 1.93
CA VAL A 120 -1.28 -12.82 2.57
C VAL A 120 -2.59 -12.03 2.55
N LEU A 121 -3.30 -12.05 1.42
CA LEU A 121 -4.59 -11.36 1.25
C LEU A 121 -5.70 -11.98 2.10
N ALA A 122 -5.76 -13.31 2.18
CA ALA A 122 -6.71 -14.01 3.06
C ALA A 122 -6.47 -13.67 4.53
N ALA A 123 -5.19 -13.62 4.96
CA ALA A 123 -4.83 -13.21 6.31
C ALA A 123 -5.20 -11.75 6.62
N ALA A 124 -5.21 -10.86 5.62
CA ALA A 124 -5.61 -9.47 5.79
C ALA A 124 -7.11 -9.28 6.07
N LEU A 125 -7.97 -10.21 5.63
CA LEU A 125 -9.41 -10.20 5.92
C LEU A 125 -9.76 -10.72 7.32
N ALA A 126 -8.87 -11.50 7.93
CA ALA A 126 -9.11 -12.15 9.22
C ALA A 126 -8.62 -11.34 10.43
N ALA A 127 -7.99 -10.18 10.19
CA ALA A 127 -7.42 -9.29 11.19
C ALA A 127 -8.38 -8.12 11.49
#